data_AF-A0A1D7TMP9-F1
#
_entry.id   AF-A0A1D7TMP9-F1
#
_cell.length_a   1.000
_cell.length_b   1.000
_cell.length_c   1.000
_cell.angle_alpha   90.00
_cell.angle_beta   90.00
_cell.angle_gamma   90.00
#
_symmetry.space_group_name_H-M   'P 1'
#
loop_
_entity.id
_entity.type
_entity.pdbx_description
1 polymer ?
#
loop_
_entity_poly.entity_id
_entity_poly.type
_entity_poly.pdbx_seq_one_letter_code
_entity_poly.pdbx_strand_id
1 'polypeptide(L)'
;MNVTAEKLVELGGYFSIVHHIKGRIRLRVSPKIKEHKHHVGIEDIEALPARINGIKSIKINKMIGSLTVEYDHAIFPDHLWENLVKGEKLDEIITIIDQLAKEIV
;
A
#
# COMPACT_ATOMS: atom_id res chain seq x y z
N MET A 1 -2.44 -5.93 -16.50
CA MET A 1 -2.16 -4.48 -16.51
C MET A 1 -1.26 -4.20 -15.32
N ASN A 2 -0.13 -3.53 -15.50
CA ASN A 2 0.89 -3.45 -14.44
C ASN A 2 0.54 -2.36 -13.40
N VAL A 3 0.40 -2.77 -12.15
CA VAL A 3 0.49 -1.90 -10.96
C VAL A 3 1.94 -1.41 -10.87
N THR A 4 2.11 -0.09 -10.77
CA THR A 4 3.43 0.58 -10.63
C THR A 4 3.52 1.25 -9.26
N ALA A 5 4.72 1.64 -8.84
CA ALA A 5 4.94 2.33 -7.57
C ALA A 5 4.17 3.66 -7.48
N GLU A 6 4.10 4.43 -8.56
CA GLU A 6 3.39 5.72 -8.60
C GLU A 6 1.89 5.52 -8.35
N LYS A 7 1.28 4.52 -8.98
CA LYS A 7 -0.13 4.20 -8.77
C LYS A 7 -0.40 3.77 -7.32
N LEU A 8 0.53 3.04 -6.70
CA LEU A 8 0.40 2.64 -5.30
C LEU A 8 0.52 3.83 -4.34
N VAL A 9 1.39 4.79 -4.67
CA VAL A 9 1.52 6.03 -3.91
C VAL A 9 0.30 6.93 -4.06
N GLU A 10 -0.24 7.07 -5.27
CA GLU A 10 -1.52 7.77 -5.52
C GLU A 10 -2.65 7.18 -4.67
N LEU A 11 -2.71 5.85 -4.57
CA LEU A 11 -3.68 5.16 -3.71
C LEU A 11 -3.51 5.50 -2.22
N GLY A 12 -2.29 5.76 -1.77
CA GLY A 12 -1.96 6.17 -0.41
C GLY A 12 -2.78 7.36 0.09
N GLY A 13 -3.06 8.32 -0.80
CA GLY A 13 -3.86 9.52 -0.48
C GLY A 13 -5.34 9.24 -0.17
N TYR A 14 -5.82 8.02 -0.44
CA TYR A 14 -7.17 7.58 -0.07
C TYR A 14 -7.20 6.81 1.24
N PHE A 15 -6.06 6.64 1.91
CA PHE A 15 -5.97 5.91 3.15
C PHE A 15 -5.86 6.83 4.37
N SER A 16 -6.31 6.34 5.51
CA SER A 16 -5.96 6.93 6.81
C SER A 16 -5.63 5.83 7.81
N ILE A 17 -4.67 6.10 8.69
CA ILE A 17 -4.21 5.12 9.68
C ILE A 17 -5.28 4.96 10.76
N VAL A 18 -5.77 3.74 10.94
CA VAL A 18 -6.67 3.39 12.05
C VAL A 18 -5.87 2.91 13.25
N HIS A 19 -4.87 2.06 13.00
CA HIS A 19 -4.01 1.51 14.04
C HIS A 19 -2.71 1.03 13.41
N HIS A 20 -1.58 1.28 14.08
CA HIS A 20 -0.26 0.92 13.58
C HIS A 20 0.59 0.38 14.72
N ILE A 21 1.11 -0.82 14.52
CA ILE A 21 2.15 -1.41 15.35
C ILE A 21 3.27 -1.89 14.44
N LYS A 22 4.45 -2.12 15.00
CA LYS A 22 5.61 -2.62 14.27
C LYS A 22 5.25 -3.87 13.45
N GLY A 23 5.35 -3.77 12.12
CA GLY A 23 5.08 -4.85 11.17
C GLY A 23 3.61 -5.08 10.82
N ARG A 24 2.66 -4.29 11.35
CA ARG A 24 1.24 -4.38 11.00
C ARG A 24 0.54 -3.03 11.05
N ILE A 25 -0.09 -2.65 9.95
CA ILE A 25 -0.90 -1.44 9.84
C ILE A 25 -2.32 -1.74 9.39
N ARG A 26 -3.30 -1.07 10.00
CA ARG A 26 -4.70 -1.07 9.58
C ARG A 26 -5.05 0.30 9.03
N LEU A 27 -5.52 0.32 7.79
CA LEU A 27 -5.91 1.52 7.07
C LEU A 27 -7.42 1.54 6.83
N ARG A 28 -8.00 2.74 6.95
CA ARG A 28 -9.34 3.05 6.46
C ARG A 28 -9.22 3.51 5.01
N VAL A 29 -10.15 3.10 4.17
CA VAL A 29 -10.24 3.53 2.78
C VAL A 29 -11.34 4.59 2.66
N SER A 30 -10.97 5.74 2.10
CA SER A 30 -11.89 6.83 1.80
C SER A 30 -12.85 6.41 0.69
N PRO A 31 -14.17 6.68 0.82
CA PRO A 31 -15.13 6.45 -0.28
C PRO A 31 -14.79 7.20 -1.57
N LYS A 32 -14.02 8.30 -1.48
CA LYS A 32 -13.54 9.08 -2.63
C LYS A 32 -12.66 8.29 -3.59
N ILE A 33 -12.15 7.12 -3.17
CA ILE A 33 -11.40 6.22 -4.06
C ILE A 33 -12.23 5.79 -5.28
N LYS A 34 -13.57 5.83 -5.20
CA LYS A 34 -14.47 5.53 -6.33
C LYS A 34 -14.43 6.56 -7.45
N GLU A 35 -14.00 7.79 -7.15
CA GLU A 35 -13.81 8.87 -8.13
C GLU A 35 -12.47 8.73 -8.86
N HIS A 36 -11.56 7.91 -8.34
CA HIS A 36 -10.26 7.66 -8.92
C HIS A 36 -10.42 6.81 -10.18
N LYS A 37 -10.04 7.37 -11.34
CA LYS A 37 -10.16 6.73 -12.66
C LYS A 37 -9.04 5.72 -12.95
N HIS A 38 -8.09 5.52 -12.02
CA HIS A 38 -6.98 4.61 -12.26
C HIS A 38 -7.40 3.16 -12.03
N HIS A 39 -6.80 2.30 -12.84
CA HIS A 39 -7.20 0.91 -13.02
C HIS A 39 -6.68 -0.06 -11.94
N VAL A 40 -6.24 0.38 -10.75
CA VAL A 40 -5.75 -0.57 -9.73
C VAL A 40 -6.93 -1.27 -9.08
N GLY A 41 -7.12 -2.55 -9.41
CA GLY A 41 -8.20 -3.37 -8.88
C GLY A 41 -7.96 -3.84 -7.45
N ILE A 42 -8.99 -4.41 -6.82
CA ILE A 42 -8.83 -5.06 -5.52
C ILE A 42 -7.87 -6.26 -5.63
N GLU A 43 -7.99 -7.03 -6.70
CA GLU A 43 -7.15 -8.20 -7.00
C GLU A 43 -5.67 -7.81 -7.14
N ASP A 44 -5.40 -6.66 -7.74
CA ASP A 44 -4.07 -6.09 -7.86
C ASP A 44 -3.44 -5.80 -6.48
N ILE A 45 -4.25 -5.28 -5.55
CA ILE A 45 -3.84 -5.02 -4.16
C ILE A 45 -3.63 -6.33 -3.40
N GLU A 46 -4.53 -7.29 -3.55
CA GLU A 46 -4.41 -8.61 -2.92
C GLU A 46 -3.19 -9.40 -3.42
N ALA A 47 -2.72 -9.12 -4.64
CA ALA A 47 -1.53 -9.73 -5.22
C ALA A 47 -0.20 -9.08 -4.78
N LEU A 48 -0.20 -7.92 -4.10
CA LEU A 48 1.03 -7.23 -3.72
C LEU A 48 2.00 -8.06 -2.86
N PRO A 49 1.58 -8.92 -1.93
CA PRO A 49 2.51 -9.79 -1.19
C PRO A 49 3.36 -10.69 -2.11
N ALA A 50 2.79 -11.12 -3.24
CA ALA A 50 3.52 -11.91 -4.24
C ALA A 50 4.48 -11.06 -5.08
N ARG A 51 4.32 -9.74 -5.09
CA ARG A 51 5.01 -8.81 -6.02
C ARG A 51 5.96 -7.82 -5.35
N ILE A 52 5.83 -7.57 -4.05
CA ILE A 52 6.65 -6.61 -3.32
C ILE A 52 7.30 -7.32 -2.14
N ASN A 53 8.63 -7.30 -2.07
CA ASN A 53 9.38 -7.81 -0.94
C ASN A 53 9.08 -6.98 0.31
N GLY A 54 8.99 -7.65 1.46
CA GLY A 54 8.61 -7.02 2.72
C GLY A 54 7.10 -6.84 2.92
N ILE A 55 6.23 -7.01 1.91
CA ILE A 55 4.78 -7.11 2.13
C ILE A 55 4.43 -8.59 2.34
N LYS A 56 3.90 -8.95 3.52
CA LYS A 56 3.65 -10.34 3.93
C LYS A 56 2.23 -10.78 3.62
N SER A 57 1.26 -9.95 3.95
CA SER A 57 -0.15 -10.23 3.69
C SER A 57 -0.96 -8.94 3.58
N ILE A 58 -2.04 -8.99 2.80
CA ILE A 58 -3.05 -7.92 2.74
C ILE A 58 -4.43 -8.55 2.91
N LYS A 59 -5.22 -8.02 3.84
CA LYS A 59 -6.61 -8.42 4.07
C LYS A 59 -7.53 -7.22 3.91
N ILE A 60 -8.43 -7.29 2.93
CA ILE A 60 -9.39 -6.23 2.63
C ILE A 60 -10.77 -6.60 3.21
N ASN A 61 -11.38 -5.67 3.94
CA ASN A 61 -12.78 -5.73 4.33
C ASN A 61 -13.57 -4.69 3.53
N LYS A 62 -14.27 -5.16 2.49
CA LYS A 62 -15.03 -4.33 1.55
C LYS A 62 -16.24 -3.65 2.21
N MET A 63 -16.93 -4.34 3.12
CA MET A 63 -18.12 -3.83 3.82
C MET A 63 -17.78 -2.61 4.69
N ILE A 64 -16.64 -2.69 5.40
CA ILE A 64 -16.20 -1.64 6.31
C ILE A 64 -15.31 -0.61 5.58
N GLY A 65 -14.79 -0.92 4.39
CA GLY A 65 -13.87 -0.04 3.68
C GLY A 65 -12.54 0.10 4.43
N SER A 66 -11.93 -1.03 4.79
CA SER A 66 -10.65 -1.05 5.49
C SER A 66 -9.76 -2.16 4.97
N LEU A 67 -8.44 -1.99 5.07
CA LEU A 67 -7.48 -3.05 4.79
C LEU A 67 -6.45 -3.15 5.91
N THR A 68 -5.91 -4.35 6.11
CA THR A 68 -4.80 -4.61 7.03
C THR A 68 -3.63 -5.11 6.22
N VAL A 69 -2.46 -4.53 6.42
CA VAL A 69 -1.20 -4.97 5.84
C VAL A 69 -0.30 -5.48 6.95
N GLU A 70 0.21 -6.70 6.77
CA GLU A 70 1.36 -7.20 7.53
C GLU A 70 2.60 -7.04 6.66
N TYR A 71 3.66 -6.48 7.23
CA TYR A 71 4.88 -6.16 6.51
C TYR A 71 6.11 -6.44 7.38
N ASP A 72 7.27 -6.48 6.74
CA ASP A 72 8.56 -6.56 7.40
C ASP A 72 9.09 -5.17 7.72
N HIS A 73 9.12 -4.82 9.00
CA HIS A 73 9.62 -3.51 9.45
C HIS A 73 11.10 -3.28 9.10
N ALA A 74 11.91 -4.33 8.99
CA ALA A 74 13.32 -4.18 8.63
C ALA A 74 13.49 -3.78 7.15
N ILE A 75 12.50 -4.08 6.32
CA ILE A 75 12.50 -3.79 4.88
C ILE A 75 11.69 -2.52 4.58
N PHE A 76 10.52 -2.38 5.22
CA PHE A 76 9.62 -1.25 5.07
C PHE A 76 9.32 -0.64 6.44
N PRO A 77 10.15 0.31 6.92
CA PRO A 77 10.00 0.92 8.24
C PRO A 77 8.66 1.65 8.44
N ASP A 78 8.23 1.76 9.70
CA ASP A 78 6.92 2.30 10.07
C ASP A 78 6.68 3.72 9.53
N HIS A 79 7.70 4.58 9.53
CA HIS A 79 7.58 5.97 9.08
C HIS A 79 7.22 6.09 7.59
N LEU A 80 7.57 5.10 6.74
CA LEU A 80 7.21 5.12 5.32
C LEU A 80 5.69 5.02 5.12
N TRP A 81 4.99 4.29 5.99
CA TRP A 81 3.53 4.22 5.97
C TRP A 81 2.89 5.55 6.34
N GLU A 82 3.45 6.25 7.34
CA GLU A 82 2.98 7.58 7.71
C GLU A 82 3.19 8.58 6.57
N ASN A 83 4.38 8.57 5.98
CA ASN A 83 4.74 9.42 4.84
C ASN A 83 3.78 9.16 3.65
N LEU A 84 3.51 7.89 3.33
CA LEU A 84 2.57 7.48 2.28
C LEU A 84 1.18 8.08 2.50
N VAL A 85 0.63 7.94 3.71
CA VAL A 85 -0.71 8.42 4.04
C VAL A 85 -0.78 9.95 4.11
N LYS A 86 0.30 10.61 4.52
CA LYS A 86 0.40 12.07 4.60
C LYS A 86 0.73 12.73 3.25
N GLY A 87 1.15 11.95 2.24
CA GLY A 87 1.61 12.49 0.97
C GLY A 87 3.00 13.13 1.06
N GLU A 88 3.82 12.69 2.02
CA GLU A 88 5.16 13.23 2.29
C GLU A 88 6.22 12.29 1.70
N LYS A 89 7.34 12.85 1.23
CA LYS A 89 8.51 12.09 0.71
C LYS A 89 8.13 11.01 -0.31
N LEU A 90 7.18 11.31 -1.20
CA LEU A 90 6.61 10.33 -2.13
C LEU A 90 7.65 9.75 -3.10
N ASP A 91 8.62 10.54 -3.54
CA ASP A 91 9.70 10.07 -4.43
C ASP A 91 10.60 9.01 -3.77
N GLU A 92 10.83 9.14 -2.45
CA GLU A 92 11.55 8.13 -1.66
C GLU A 92 10.75 6.83 -1.62
N ILE A 93 9.45 6.92 -1.37
CA ILE A 93 8.56 5.76 -1.30
C ILE A 93 8.48 5.05 -2.65
N ILE A 94 8.37 5.79 -3.76
CA ILE A 94 8.37 5.24 -5.11
C ILE A 94 9.65 4.43 -5.34
N THR A 95 10.80 5.04 -5.06
CA THR A 95 12.12 4.40 -5.22
C THR A 95 12.23 3.11 -4.41
N ILE A 96 11.75 3.12 -3.15
CA ILE A 96 11.75 1.94 -2.28
C ILE A 96 10.84 0.85 -2.84
N ILE A 97 9.62 1.18 -3.29
CA ILE A 97 8.69 0.19 -3.85
C ILE A 97 9.30 -0.46 -5.10
N ASP A 98 9.92 0.32 -5.98
CA ASP A 98 10.55 -0.20 -7.20
C ASP A 98 11.73 -1.13 -6.87
N GLN A 99 12.57 -0.78 -5.89
CA GLN A 99 13.65 -1.66 -5.42
C GLN A 99 13.15 -2.97 -4.79
N LEU A 100 11.97 -2.93 -4.18
CA LEU A 100 11.34 -4.08 -3.55
C LEU A 100 10.44 -4.86 -4.51
N ALA A 101 10.20 -4.37 -5.71
CA ALA A 101 9.45 -5.09 -6.72
C ALA A 101 10.16 -6.39 -7.06
N LYS A 102 9.45 -7.51 -6.91
CA LYS A 102 9.95 -8.83 -7.28
C LYS A 102 9.92 -8.92 -8.81
N GLU A 103 11.04 -9.28 -9.40
CA GLU A 103 11.06 -9.68 -10.81
C GLU A 103 10.11 -10.86 -11.00
N ILE A 104 9.19 -10.73 -11.96
CA ILE A 104 8.33 -11.85 -12.37
C ILE A 104 9.18 -12.67 -13.36
N VAL A 105 9.68 -13.83 -12.91
CA VAL A 105 10.28 -14.85 -13.79
C VAL A 105 9.18 -15.61 -14.52
#